data_AF-A0A3S0GSD9-F1
#
_entry.id   AF-A0A3S0GSD9-F1
#
_cell.length_a   1.000
_cell.length_b   1.000
_cell.length_c   1.000
_cell.angle_alpha   90.00
_cell.angle_beta   90.00
_cell.angle_gamma   90.00
#
_symmetry.space_group_name_H-M   'P 1'
#
loop_
_entity.id
_entity.type
_entity.pdbx_description
1 polymer ?
#
loop_
_entity_poly.entity_id
_entity_poly.type
_entity_poly.pdbx_seq_one_letter_code
_entity_poly.pdbx_strand_id
1 'polypeptide(L)'
;MQGDHMQHRMMSSGLIIPAMHPANGRKLFAAKGCVVCHSVNGVGGTDAAALDASTMEPMMNPFEFSARMWTGAEAMIEMQRQELGEQIQFTGQELADIIAFTHDAEEQKKFSEADIPPDIKKLLHADKDGDDGMNMKRGSETAK
;
A
#
# COMPACT_ATOMS: atom_id res chain seq x y z
N MET A 1 -37.33 4.64 45.12
CA MET A 1 -37.68 5.57 44.04
C MET A 1 -36.54 5.53 43.03
N GLN A 2 -36.74 4.76 41.96
CA GLN A 2 -35.91 4.78 40.75
C GLN A 2 -35.93 6.19 40.14
N GLY A 3 -34.78 6.64 39.65
CA GLY A 3 -34.67 7.88 38.90
C GLY A 3 -33.23 8.22 38.54
N ASP A 4 -32.44 7.22 38.15
CA ASP A 4 -31.11 7.46 37.62
C ASP A 4 -31.27 7.79 36.12
N HIS A 5 -31.31 9.08 35.81
CA HIS A 5 -31.41 9.59 34.44
C HIS A 5 -30.08 9.34 33.70
N MET A 6 -29.85 8.10 33.29
CA MET A 6 -28.89 7.78 32.24
C MET A 6 -29.53 8.10 30.89
N GLN A 7 -29.36 9.33 30.42
CA GLN A 7 -29.46 9.65 29.01
C GLN A 7 -28.68 10.94 28.78
N HIS A 8 -27.45 10.80 28.31
CA HIS A 8 -26.90 11.51 27.16
C HIS A 8 -25.57 10.80 26.84
N ARG A 9 -25.63 9.79 25.99
CA ARG A 9 -24.43 9.23 25.36
C ARG A 9 -24.62 9.27 23.85
N MET A 10 -24.67 10.49 23.31
CA MET A 10 -24.38 10.70 21.89
C MET A 10 -22.90 10.38 21.69
N MET A 11 -22.57 9.13 21.38
CA MET A 11 -21.23 8.78 20.93
C MET A 11 -21.22 8.89 19.40
N SER A 12 -21.06 10.09 18.84
CA SER A 12 -20.49 10.22 17.48
C SER A 12 -20.12 11.67 17.17
N SER A 13 -18.85 11.90 16.83
CA SER A 13 -18.35 13.17 16.27
C SER A 13 -18.79 13.41 14.81
N GLY A 14 -19.89 12.81 14.35
CA GLY A 14 -20.31 12.84 12.93
C GLY A 14 -19.32 12.19 11.97
N LEU A 15 -18.53 11.20 12.43
CA LEU A 15 -17.48 10.54 11.64
C LEU A 15 -17.94 9.18 11.12
N ILE A 16 -17.50 8.85 9.90
CA ILE A 16 -17.72 7.53 9.27
C ILE A 16 -16.37 6.84 9.19
N ILE A 17 -16.30 5.62 9.72
CA ILE A 17 -15.19 4.70 9.49
C ILE A 17 -15.60 3.77 8.35
N PRO A 18 -14.86 3.73 7.22
CA PRO A 18 -15.17 2.84 6.12
C PRO A 18 -15.14 1.37 6.56
N ALA A 19 -16.02 0.56 5.97
CA ALA A 19 -15.95 -0.88 6.15
C ALA A 19 -14.67 -1.42 5.50
N MET A 20 -13.97 -2.32 6.17
CA MET A 20 -12.66 -2.82 5.76
C MET A 20 -12.78 -4.20 5.11
N HIS A 21 -12.40 -4.31 3.83
CA HIS A 21 -12.51 -5.55 3.05
C HIS A 21 -11.13 -6.08 2.61
N PRO A 22 -10.55 -7.05 3.33
CA PRO A 22 -9.19 -7.54 3.04
C PRO A 22 -9.10 -8.16 1.64
N ALA A 23 -10.16 -8.79 1.13
CA ALA A 23 -10.18 -9.35 -0.22
C ALA A 23 -10.07 -8.28 -1.32
N ASN A 24 -10.62 -7.08 -1.09
CA ASN A 24 -10.41 -5.94 -1.98
C ASN A 24 -9.00 -5.38 -1.81
N GLY A 25 -8.55 -5.28 -0.55
CA GLY A 25 -7.21 -4.84 -0.19
C GLY A 25 -6.11 -5.65 -0.89
N ARG A 26 -6.27 -6.98 -0.97
CA ARG A 26 -5.35 -7.87 -1.70
C ARG A 26 -5.20 -7.47 -3.16
N LYS A 27 -6.31 -7.20 -3.84
CA LYS A 27 -6.31 -6.78 -5.25
C LYS A 27 -5.70 -5.38 -5.40
N LEU A 28 -6.05 -4.46 -4.51
CA LEU A 28 -5.56 -3.09 -4.51
C LEU A 28 -4.05 -3.03 -4.23
N PHE A 29 -3.54 -3.85 -3.32
CA PHE A 29 -2.12 -3.94 -3.00
C PHE A 29 -1.27 -4.24 -4.24
N ALA A 30 -1.74 -5.17 -5.09
CA ALA A 30 -1.10 -5.45 -6.35
C ALA A 30 -1.33 -4.34 -7.39
N ALA A 31 -2.59 -3.98 -7.64
CA ALA A 31 -2.96 -3.07 -8.72
C ALA A 31 -2.49 -1.63 -8.54
N LYS A 32 -2.32 -1.16 -7.30
CA LYS A 32 -1.75 0.17 -7.00
C LYS A 32 -0.22 0.18 -7.05
N GLY A 33 0.43 -0.98 -7.21
CA GLY A 33 1.89 -1.09 -7.27
C GLY A 33 2.59 -1.23 -5.93
N CYS A 34 1.87 -1.42 -4.81
CA CYS A 34 2.51 -1.61 -3.50
C CYS A 34 3.43 -2.85 -3.48
N VAL A 35 3.01 -3.90 -4.20
CA VAL A 35 3.76 -5.16 -4.36
C VAL A 35 5.13 -4.98 -5.03
N VAL A 36 5.36 -3.88 -5.76
CA VAL A 36 6.63 -3.64 -6.45
C VAL A 36 7.77 -3.50 -5.45
N CYS A 37 7.56 -2.81 -4.34
CA CYS A 37 8.59 -2.61 -3.30
C CYS A 37 8.37 -3.48 -2.06
N HIS A 38 7.11 -3.75 -1.69
CA HIS A 38 6.76 -4.49 -0.48
C HIS A 38 6.37 -5.93 -0.80
N SER A 39 6.90 -6.89 -0.04
CA SER A 39 6.50 -8.30 -0.13
C SER A 39 5.42 -8.67 0.88
N VAL A 40 4.62 -9.68 0.52
CA VAL A 40 3.69 -10.41 1.40
C VAL A 40 3.84 -11.89 1.12
N ASN A 41 4.12 -12.69 2.15
CA ASN A 41 4.44 -14.11 2.10
C ASN A 41 5.51 -14.45 1.04
N GLY A 42 6.52 -13.58 0.91
CA GLY A 42 7.60 -13.72 -0.08
C GLY A 42 7.20 -13.36 -1.53
N VAL A 43 5.99 -12.86 -1.76
CA VAL A 43 5.53 -12.38 -3.08
C VAL A 43 5.65 -10.86 -3.12
N GLY A 44 6.45 -10.34 -4.06
CA GLY A 44 6.67 -8.91 -4.27
C GLY A 44 8.15 -8.54 -4.20
N GLY A 45 8.42 -7.24 -4.11
CA GLY A 45 9.76 -6.69 -4.00
C GLY A 45 10.37 -6.80 -2.59
N THR A 46 11.63 -6.40 -2.52
CA THR A 46 12.43 -6.42 -1.28
C THR A 46 13.05 -5.06 -0.93
N ASP A 47 12.74 -4.03 -1.70
CA ASP A 47 13.28 -2.67 -1.51
C ASP A 47 12.66 -1.96 -0.31
N ALA A 48 11.51 -2.45 0.16
CA ALA A 48 10.85 -2.00 1.37
C ALA A 48 10.52 -3.17 2.30
N ALA A 49 10.22 -2.85 3.55
CA ALA A 49 9.89 -3.85 4.56
C ALA A 49 8.70 -4.72 4.11
N ALA A 50 8.81 -6.04 4.35
CA ALA A 50 7.71 -6.96 4.12
C ALA A 50 6.51 -6.59 5.01
N LEU A 51 5.31 -6.81 4.48
CA LEU A 51 4.05 -6.49 5.14
C LEU A 51 3.30 -7.76 5.59
N ASP A 52 4.05 -8.74 6.06
CA ASP A 52 3.54 -10.00 6.58
C ASP A 52 2.80 -9.80 7.91
N ALA A 53 1.50 -10.10 7.93
CA ALA A 53 0.69 -10.04 9.14
C ALA A 53 1.24 -10.96 10.25
N SER A 54 1.96 -12.03 9.89
CA SER A 54 2.60 -12.96 10.83
C SER A 54 3.74 -12.33 11.65
N THR A 55 4.28 -11.20 11.21
CA THR A 55 5.40 -10.49 11.85
C THR A 55 4.97 -9.19 12.52
N MET A 56 3.71 -8.79 12.34
CA MET A 56 3.15 -7.57 12.90
C MET A 56 2.42 -7.84 14.21
N GLU A 57 2.17 -6.78 14.97
CA GLU A 57 1.32 -6.85 16.16
C GLU A 57 -0.09 -7.35 15.80
N PRO A 58 -0.69 -8.27 16.58
CA PRO A 58 -1.99 -8.87 16.26
C PRO A 58 -3.15 -7.87 16.15
N MET A 59 -2.99 -6.68 16.77
CA MET A 59 -3.99 -5.61 16.77
C MET A 59 -3.32 -4.35 16.25
N MET A 60 -3.84 -3.80 15.15
CA MET A 60 -3.36 -2.54 14.57
C MET A 60 -4.41 -1.44 14.71
N ASN A 61 -3.96 -0.25 15.09
CA ASN A 61 -4.76 0.96 14.94
C ASN A 61 -4.60 1.48 13.50
N PRO A 62 -5.66 1.54 12.68
CA PRO A 62 -5.55 1.99 11.27
C PRO A 62 -5.05 3.44 11.13
N PHE A 63 -5.26 4.29 12.14
CA PHE A 63 -4.72 5.64 12.15
C PHE A 63 -3.21 5.65 12.41
N GLU A 64 -2.71 4.72 13.24
CA GLU A 64 -1.28 4.56 13.49
C GLU A 64 -0.57 4.04 12.23
N PHE A 65 -1.18 3.08 11.52
CA PHE A 65 -0.68 2.66 10.21
C PHE A 65 -0.57 3.85 9.24
N SER A 66 -1.61 4.68 9.17
CA SER A 66 -1.63 5.86 8.31
C SER A 66 -0.58 6.90 8.72
N ALA A 67 -0.36 7.11 10.03
CA ALA A 67 0.68 8.00 10.54
C ALA A 67 2.10 7.49 10.22
N ARG A 68 2.32 6.17 10.25
CA ARG A 68 3.59 5.56 9.85
C ARG A 68 3.86 5.72 8.36
N MET A 69 2.85 5.48 7.51
CA MET A 69 2.95 5.78 6.08
C MET A 69 3.26 7.27 5.84
N TRP A 70 2.61 8.17 6.59
CA TRP A 70 2.87 9.61 6.48
C TRP A 70 4.32 9.97 6.83
N THR A 71 4.87 9.34 7.87
CA THR A 71 6.26 9.54 8.28
C THR A 71 7.25 9.06 7.21
N GLY A 72 6.93 7.97 6.51
CA GLY A 72 7.73 7.45 5.39
C GLY A 72 7.40 8.05 4.02
N ALA A 73 6.48 9.02 3.93
CA ALA A 73 5.87 9.42 2.66
C ALA A 73 6.88 10.00 1.67
N GLU A 74 7.86 10.78 2.11
CA GLU A 74 8.85 11.38 1.21
C GLU A 74 9.66 10.32 0.45
N ALA A 75 10.22 9.35 1.18
CA ALA A 75 10.97 8.24 0.58
C ALA A 75 10.07 7.37 -0.31
N MET A 76 8.86 7.06 0.14
CA MET A 76 7.89 6.30 -0.66
C MET A 76 7.51 7.02 -1.96
N ILE A 77 7.27 8.33 -1.93
CA ILE A 77 6.88 9.12 -3.10
C ILE A 77 8.03 9.18 -4.11
N GLU A 78 9.27 9.32 -3.64
CA GLU A 78 10.43 9.32 -4.52
C GLU A 78 10.58 7.97 -5.24
N MET A 79 10.52 6.86 -4.50
CA MET A 79 10.55 5.52 -5.10
C MET A 79 9.37 5.27 -6.04
N GLN A 80 8.15 5.72 -5.67
CA GLN A 80 6.99 5.60 -6.56
C GLN A 80 7.18 6.33 -7.88
N ARG A 81 7.80 7.53 -7.88
CA ARG A 81 8.09 8.26 -9.12
C ARG A 81 9.13 7.54 -9.97
N GLN A 82 10.12 6.90 -9.35
CA GLN A 82 11.16 6.16 -10.04
C GLN A 82 10.61 4.85 -10.66
N GLU A 83 9.89 4.08 -9.86
CA GLU A 83 9.43 2.73 -10.25
C GLU A 83 8.08 2.73 -10.97
N LEU A 84 7.14 3.58 -10.56
CA LEU A 84 5.77 3.63 -11.10
C LEU A 84 5.54 4.84 -12.01
N GLY A 85 6.46 5.80 -12.04
CA GLY A 85 6.35 7.05 -12.81
C GLY A 85 5.54 8.15 -12.13
N GLU A 86 4.74 7.84 -11.11
CA GLU A 86 3.92 8.80 -10.38
C GLU A 86 3.63 8.38 -8.94
N GLN A 87 3.17 9.33 -8.13
CA GLN A 87 2.74 9.05 -6.76
C GLN A 87 1.39 8.31 -6.74
N ILE A 88 1.30 7.23 -5.97
CA ILE A 88 0.04 6.50 -5.77
C ILE A 88 -0.98 7.39 -5.06
N GLN A 89 -2.19 7.45 -5.61
CA GLN A 89 -3.33 8.12 -4.99
C GLN A 89 -4.31 7.10 -4.38
N PHE A 90 -4.81 7.44 -3.20
CA PHE A 90 -5.78 6.62 -2.46
C PHE A 90 -7.06 7.41 -2.16
N THR A 91 -8.20 6.75 -2.34
CA THR A 91 -9.42 7.10 -1.63
C THR A 91 -9.37 6.54 -0.20
N GLY A 92 -10.20 7.09 0.70
CA GLY A 92 -10.29 6.56 2.08
C GLY A 92 -10.73 5.10 2.15
N GLN A 93 -11.59 4.65 1.22
CA GLN A 93 -12.04 3.25 1.15
C GLN A 93 -10.91 2.31 0.68
N GLU A 94 -10.14 2.71 -0.34
CA GLU A 94 -9.00 1.91 -0.81
C GLU A 94 -7.93 1.74 0.28
N LEU A 95 -7.60 2.83 0.98
CA LEU A 95 -6.65 2.76 2.08
C LEU A 95 -7.16 1.86 3.22
N ALA A 96 -8.44 1.95 3.57
CA ALA A 96 -9.05 1.09 4.58
C ALA A 96 -8.97 -0.40 4.20
N ASP A 97 -9.26 -0.74 2.95
CA ASP A 97 -9.18 -2.12 2.44
C ASP A 97 -7.73 -2.64 2.44
N ILE A 98 -6.75 -1.82 2.03
CA ILE A 98 -5.32 -2.18 2.05
C ILE A 98 -4.83 -2.40 3.50
N ILE A 99 -5.20 -1.54 4.44
CA ILE A 99 -4.87 -1.73 5.86
C ILE A 99 -5.42 -3.06 6.36
N ALA A 100 -6.66 -3.40 6.00
CA ALA A 100 -7.26 -4.68 6.34
C ALA A 100 -6.45 -5.86 5.81
N PHE A 101 -6.07 -5.81 4.53
CA PHE A 101 -5.29 -6.88 3.89
C PHE A 101 -3.91 -7.07 4.51
N THR A 102 -3.18 -5.98 4.80
CA THR A 102 -1.84 -6.05 5.40
C THR A 102 -1.83 -6.65 6.81
N HIS A 103 -2.99 -6.78 7.45
CA HIS A 103 -3.15 -7.37 8.79
C HIS A 103 -4.03 -8.63 8.80
N ASP A 104 -4.45 -9.15 7.63
CA ASP A 104 -5.27 -10.36 7.53
C ASP A 104 -4.44 -11.54 7.03
N ALA A 105 -3.93 -12.35 7.96
CA ALA A 105 -3.09 -13.49 7.64
C ALA A 105 -3.80 -14.53 6.75
N GLU A 106 -5.13 -14.70 6.87
CA GLU A 106 -5.87 -15.67 6.06
C GLU A 106 -6.05 -15.19 4.62
N GLU A 107 -6.24 -13.89 4.42
CA GLU A 107 -6.28 -13.30 3.09
C GLU A 107 -4.89 -13.22 2.45
N GLN A 108 -3.83 -12.95 3.23
CA GLN A 108 -2.45 -12.97 2.75
C GLN A 108 -2.02 -14.34 2.23
N LYS A 109 -2.51 -15.45 2.80
CA LYS A 109 -2.26 -16.81 2.26
C LYS A 109 -2.80 -17.01 0.84
N LYS A 110 -3.77 -16.19 0.43
CA LYS A 110 -4.37 -16.25 -0.91
C LYS A 110 -3.63 -15.36 -1.90
N PHE A 111 -2.71 -14.51 -1.45
CA PHE A 111 -1.96 -13.63 -2.31
C PHE A 111 -0.85 -14.38 -3.05
N SER A 112 -0.77 -14.19 -4.36
CA SER A 112 0.17 -14.89 -5.23
C SER A 112 0.56 -14.03 -6.44
N GLU A 113 1.55 -14.47 -7.22
CA GLU A 113 1.90 -13.82 -8.47
C GLU A 113 0.73 -13.71 -9.47
N ALA A 114 -0.29 -14.57 -9.34
CA ALA A 114 -1.47 -14.52 -10.20
C ALA A 114 -2.38 -13.31 -9.92
N ASP A 115 -2.26 -12.70 -8.73
CA ASP A 115 -3.00 -11.49 -8.35
C ASP A 115 -2.33 -10.22 -8.92
N ILE A 116 -1.12 -10.31 -9.48
CA ILE A 116 -0.32 -9.18 -9.96
C ILE A 116 -0.70 -8.85 -11.42
N PRO A 117 -1.22 -7.64 -11.71
CA PRO A 117 -1.53 -7.23 -13.06
C PRO A 117 -0.32 -7.26 -14.01
N PRO A 118 -0.49 -7.54 -15.32
CA PRO A 118 0.63 -7.70 -16.25
C PRO A 118 1.55 -6.47 -16.40
N ASP A 119 1.00 -5.26 -16.24
CA ASP A 119 1.73 -4.00 -16.23
C ASP A 119 2.61 -3.87 -14.99
N ILE A 120 2.07 -4.17 -13.80
CA ILE A 120 2.84 -4.18 -12.55
C ILE A 120 3.88 -5.30 -12.53
N LYS A 121 3.56 -6.47 -13.08
CA LYS A 121 4.48 -7.61 -13.13
C LYS A 121 5.77 -7.27 -13.90
N LYS A 122 5.71 -6.42 -14.93
CA LYS A 122 6.90 -5.97 -15.67
C LYS A 122 7.87 -5.19 -14.79
N LEU A 123 7.34 -4.37 -13.88
CA LEU A 123 8.15 -3.56 -12.97
C LEU A 123 8.91 -4.44 -11.96
N LEU A 124 8.26 -5.50 -11.45
CA LEU A 124 8.90 -6.48 -10.56
C LEU A 124 10.05 -7.30 -11.17
N HIS A 125 10.11 -7.37 -12.50
CA HIS A 125 11.14 -8.11 -13.22
C HIS A 125 12.20 -7.21 -13.85
N ALA A 126 11.94 -5.90 -13.99
CA ALA A 126 12.87 -4.95 -14.59
C ALA A 126 14.22 -4.88 -13.84
N ASP A 127 14.22 -5.04 -12.52
CA ASP A 127 15.46 -5.06 -11.73
C ASP A 127 16.26 -6.37 -11.84
N LYS A 128 15.63 -7.46 -12.31
CA LYS A 128 16.31 -8.76 -12.49
C LYS A 128 17.03 -8.85 -13.84
N ASP A 129 16.59 -8.08 -14.82
CA ASP A 129 17.13 -8.05 -16.18
C ASP A 129 18.02 -6.81 -16.39
N GLY A 130 18.95 -6.60 -15.45
CA GLY A 130 19.87 -5.46 -15.44
C GLY A 130 20.52 -5.20 -16.81
N ASP A 131 20.29 -3.99 -17.30
CA ASP A 131 21.05 -3.29 -18.35
C ASP A 131 21.16 -3.98 -19.72
N ASP A 132 20.24 -3.66 -20.63
CA ASP A 132 20.55 -3.56 -22.05
C ASP A 132 19.83 -2.35 -22.67
N GLY A 133 20.36 -1.15 -22.40
CA GLY A 133 20.38 -0.09 -23.41
C GLY A 133 19.35 1.03 -23.30
N MET A 134 19.54 1.95 -22.34
CA MET A 134 19.06 3.33 -22.48
C MET A 134 20.23 4.28 -22.80
N ASN A 135 20.64 4.30 -24.08
CA ASN A 135 21.50 5.33 -24.64
C ASN A 135 20.72 6.65 -24.77
N MET A 136 20.72 7.47 -23.72
CA MET A 136 20.28 8.85 -23.81
C MET A 136 21.31 9.69 -24.56
N LYS A 137 21.14 9.78 -25.88
CA LYS A 137 21.72 10.86 -26.69
C LYS A 137 21.20 12.20 -26.16
N ARG A 138 21.98 12.87 -25.30
CA ARG A 138 21.85 14.30 -25.06
C ARG A 138 22.32 15.03 -26.30
N GLY A 139 21.36 15.46 -27.11
CA GLY A 139 21.57 16.39 -28.21
C GLY A 139 22.13 17.70 -27.66
N SER A 140 23.23 18.14 -28.26
CA SER A 140 23.78 19.47 -28.17
C SER A 140 22.80 20.50 -28.75
N GLU A 141 22.42 21.49 -27.97
CA GLU A 141 21.96 22.79 -28.50
C GLU A 141 22.95 23.87 -28.09
N THR A 142 23.77 24.27 -29.07
CA THR A 142 24.48 25.54 -29.09
C THR A 142 23.64 26.58 -29.84
N ALA A 143 23.30 27.67 -29.17
CA ALA A 143 23.06 29.05 -29.67
C ALA A 143 22.29 29.77 -28.54
N LYS A 144 22.78 30.83 -27.91
CA LYS A 144 23.37 32.05 -28.45
C LYS A 144 24.03 32.82 -27.31
#